data_AF-A0A0J7L2L6-F1
#
_entry.id   AF-A0A0J7L2L6-F1
#
_cell.length_a   1.000
_cell.length_b   1.000
_cell.length_c   1.000
_cell.angle_alpha   90.00
_cell.angle_beta   90.00
_cell.angle_gamma   90.00
#
_symmetry.space_group_name_H-M   'P 1'
#
loop_
_entity.id
_entity.type
_entity.pdbx_description
1 polymer ?
#
loop_
_entity_poly.entity_id
_entity_poly.type
_entity_poly.pdbx_seq_one_letter_code
_entity_poly.pdbx_strand_id
1 'polypeptide(L)'
;MPKGSSGKDSSENIQLEPLSRTSRQNESADTTEDVKAPLRHTRKTCDLGCVCPEEESNKTTDDEKNAVPRMENGEVFPWDNIRLPSFAHPTRYNITMHPNLTTLEFRGRVTIEFYVDEETKFIVFHSKNLTIKEQIVKDGQEEMKIAKLLQYPKREQLYLELEDKFQKRNNYTLFLSFNSTLNSTDFKGFYVSSYITPEKEQRYLATTYFVPTYARMAFPCFDEPQFKAKFKISIYRDRFHISLCNMPVINTEEAGFYLGTNLLRDDFQESVEMSTYLVAFVVCDFERAFELTKRNTSVSVYAAAHMLPQTKYAMITAARIMDYFESFFGIPYPLPKQDLIAIPDFVPVAMENWGLIMFRESFLMYDPQETSTEIKEYMTVLMAHELAHQWFGNLVTMKWWNDIWLNEGAATFLEYKGVNHILPEWGMMDLLILYKTQRALELDALANSHPISVPVENPIDIESIFDAVSYYKGASILYMLEGVLCESVFKRGLNDYLTLHAYGNTETNDLWAVFTKHMKNASVSTELDIKTIMNTWTQQMGFPLVNIIRDGDTITATQKRFLTSPRDDRTNISQPKSPFNYK
;
A
#
# COMPACT_ATOMS: atom_id res chain seq x y z
N MET A 1 -65.60 -18.55 -26.07
CA MET A 1 -65.52 -18.20 -27.51
C MET A 1 -64.38 -17.21 -27.70
N PRO A 2 -63.53 -17.41 -28.72
CA PRO A 2 -62.28 -18.16 -28.51
C PRO A 2 -61.10 -17.47 -29.27
N LYS A 3 -59.84 -17.92 -29.38
CA LYS A 3 -59.15 -19.24 -29.40
C LYS A 3 -57.66 -18.95 -29.00
N GLY A 4 -56.84 -19.80 -28.37
CA GLY A 4 -56.55 -21.22 -28.65
C GLY A 4 -55.77 -21.32 -29.98
N SER A 5 -54.50 -21.73 -30.07
CA SER A 5 -53.92 -23.08 -29.87
C SER A 5 -52.51 -23.03 -30.53
N SER A 6 -51.50 -23.87 -30.33
CA SER A 6 -51.26 -25.09 -29.55
C SER A 6 -49.88 -25.65 -29.95
N GLY A 7 -49.17 -26.25 -28.99
CA GLY A 7 -48.33 -27.44 -29.16
C GLY A 7 -46.93 -27.22 -29.76
N LYS A 8 -45.92 -28.04 -29.47
CA LYS A 8 -45.80 -29.26 -28.66
C LYS A 8 -44.31 -29.53 -28.48
N ASP A 9 -43.96 -30.16 -27.35
CA ASP A 9 -42.68 -30.83 -27.12
C ASP A 9 -42.40 -31.94 -28.14
N SER A 10 -41.13 -32.09 -28.50
CA SER A 10 -40.50 -33.40 -28.72
C SER A 10 -38.97 -33.27 -28.69
N SER A 11 -38.37 -33.91 -27.69
CA SER A 11 -36.96 -34.26 -27.55
C SER A 11 -36.50 -35.21 -28.66
N GLU A 12 -35.28 -35.03 -29.19
CA GLU A 12 -34.50 -36.15 -29.73
C GLU A 12 -32.99 -35.87 -29.68
N ASN A 13 -32.27 -36.84 -29.10
CA ASN A 13 -30.81 -36.94 -29.01
C ASN A 13 -30.17 -37.12 -30.39
N ILE A 14 -29.01 -36.51 -30.63
CA ILE A 14 -28.06 -37.01 -31.63
C ILE A 14 -26.64 -36.99 -31.05
N GLN A 15 -26.03 -38.17 -31.05
CA GLN A 15 -24.65 -38.48 -30.65
C GLN A 15 -23.60 -37.93 -31.63
N LEU A 16 -22.44 -37.62 -31.06
CA LEU A 16 -21.15 -37.38 -31.72
C LEU A 16 -20.60 -38.64 -32.39
N GLU A 17 -19.86 -38.49 -33.50
CA GLU A 17 -18.47 -38.98 -33.68
C GLU A 17 -17.87 -38.64 -35.08
N PRO A 18 -16.53 -38.74 -35.27
CA PRO A 18 -15.68 -37.71 -35.91
C PRO A 18 -15.18 -38.06 -37.32
N LEU A 19 -14.41 -37.15 -37.93
CA LEU A 19 -13.37 -37.30 -39.00
C LEU A 19 -13.30 -35.95 -39.75
N SER A 20 -12.20 -35.42 -40.27
CA SER A 20 -10.77 -35.67 -40.27
C SER A 20 -10.13 -34.47 -41.00
N ARG A 21 -8.87 -34.17 -40.70
CA ARG A 21 -8.06 -33.08 -41.26
C ARG A 21 -8.06 -33.02 -42.80
N THR A 22 -8.14 -31.82 -43.36
CA THR A 22 -7.20 -31.38 -44.41
C THR A 22 -7.05 -29.86 -44.46
N SER A 23 -5.80 -29.47 -44.65
CA SER A 23 -5.17 -28.15 -44.63
C SER A 23 -5.41 -27.29 -45.87
N ARG A 24 -5.44 -25.95 -45.72
CA ARG A 24 -4.65 -25.00 -46.55
C ARG A 24 -4.59 -23.60 -45.91
N GLN A 25 -3.44 -22.97 -46.11
CA GLN A 25 -2.86 -21.77 -45.50
C GLN A 25 -3.41 -20.46 -46.07
N ASN A 26 -3.45 -19.40 -45.24
CA ASN A 26 -2.80 -18.08 -45.42
C ASN A 26 -3.26 -17.17 -44.25
N GLU A 27 -2.37 -16.88 -43.29
CA GLU A 27 -1.62 -15.61 -43.15
C GLU A 27 -2.48 -14.40 -42.70
N SER A 28 -2.51 -14.14 -41.39
CA SER A 28 -2.17 -12.81 -40.81
C SER A 28 -1.95 -12.98 -39.30
N ALA A 29 -0.90 -12.31 -38.80
CA ALA A 29 -0.33 -12.54 -37.49
C ALA A 29 -1.13 -11.86 -36.37
N ASP A 30 -1.40 -12.63 -35.32
CA ASP A 30 -2.01 -12.22 -34.06
C ASP A 30 -0.95 -12.40 -32.97
N THR A 31 -0.60 -11.32 -32.28
CA THR A 31 0.39 -11.32 -31.19
C THR A 31 -0.35 -11.22 -29.86
N THR A 32 -0.54 -12.37 -29.23
CA THR A 32 -0.88 -12.52 -27.81
C THR A 32 0.44 -12.65 -27.02
N GLU A 33 0.71 -11.70 -26.12
CA GLU A 33 1.85 -11.78 -25.20
C GLU A 33 1.41 -12.37 -23.85
N ASP A 34 1.79 -13.62 -23.64
CA ASP A 34 1.72 -14.34 -22.37
C ASP A 34 2.74 -13.82 -21.36
N VAL A 35 2.25 -13.64 -20.13
CA VAL A 35 2.99 -13.33 -18.90
C VAL A 35 4.02 -14.43 -18.60
N LYS A 36 5.31 -14.11 -18.71
CA LYS A 36 6.41 -15.06 -18.42
C LYS A 36 6.68 -15.23 -16.93
N ALA A 37 6.57 -16.48 -16.48
CA ALA A 37 7.21 -17.02 -15.27
C ALA A 37 8.70 -17.37 -15.50
N PRO A 38 9.53 -17.56 -14.44
CA PRO A 38 10.98 -17.53 -14.56
C PRO A 38 11.61 -18.82 -15.10
N LEU A 39 12.73 -18.62 -15.80
CA LEU A 39 13.54 -19.60 -16.52
C LEU A 39 14.09 -20.73 -15.61
N ARG A 40 13.75 -21.99 -15.96
CA ARG A 40 14.49 -23.19 -15.56
C ARG A 40 15.73 -23.35 -16.44
N HIS A 41 16.92 -23.24 -15.86
CA HIS A 41 18.16 -23.63 -16.54
C HIS A 41 18.25 -25.16 -16.68
N THR A 42 18.16 -25.65 -17.91
CA THR A 42 18.55 -27.02 -18.28
C THR A 42 20.05 -27.05 -18.60
N ARG A 43 20.78 -27.96 -17.92
CA ARG A 43 22.18 -28.28 -18.21
C ARG A 43 22.32 -28.80 -19.65
N LYS A 44 23.20 -28.17 -20.43
CA LYS A 44 23.88 -28.80 -21.57
C LYS A 44 25.37 -28.52 -21.48
N THR A 45 26.13 -29.59 -21.55
CA THR A 45 27.59 -29.67 -21.71
C THR A 45 28.03 -29.03 -23.02
N CYS A 46 29.08 -28.21 -22.97
CA CYS A 46 29.88 -27.84 -24.14
C CYS A 46 31.36 -28.06 -23.83
N ASP A 47 31.94 -29.04 -24.53
CA ASP A 47 33.35 -29.10 -24.87
C ASP A 47 33.70 -27.93 -25.81
N LEU A 48 35.00 -27.58 -25.81
CA LEU A 48 35.73 -26.66 -26.70
C LEU A 48 35.91 -25.22 -26.22
N GLY A 49 37.08 -25.01 -25.61
CA GLY A 49 37.92 -23.82 -25.49
C GLY A 49 37.40 -22.49 -26.05
N CYS A 50 36.98 -21.63 -25.13
CA CYS A 50 37.11 -20.17 -25.20
C CYS A 50 37.37 -19.66 -23.78
N VAL A 51 38.43 -18.87 -23.62
CA VAL A 51 38.76 -18.20 -22.35
C VAL A 51 37.85 -16.97 -22.25
N CYS A 52 36.91 -16.96 -21.30
CA CYS A 52 36.15 -15.77 -20.95
C CYS A 52 37.02 -14.86 -20.05
N PRO A 53 37.06 -13.55 -20.27
CA PRO A 53 37.69 -12.62 -19.33
C PRO A 53 36.91 -12.66 -18.01
N GLU A 54 37.62 -12.66 -16.89
CA GLU A 54 37.02 -12.47 -15.57
C GLU A 54 36.36 -11.09 -15.52
N GLU A 55 35.04 -11.04 -15.67
CA GLU A 55 34.25 -9.92 -15.18
C GLU A 55 34.31 -9.99 -13.66
N GLU A 56 34.95 -8.99 -13.04
CA GLU A 56 34.84 -8.72 -11.62
C GLU A 56 33.36 -8.54 -11.27
N SER A 57 32.75 -9.61 -10.77
CA SER A 57 31.45 -9.55 -10.14
C SER A 57 31.56 -8.61 -8.94
N ASN A 58 31.04 -7.40 -9.09
CA ASN A 58 30.83 -6.46 -7.99
C ASN A 58 29.93 -7.15 -6.94
N LYS A 59 30.57 -7.75 -5.94
CA LYS A 59 29.96 -8.16 -4.68
C LYS A 59 29.41 -6.90 -4.01
N THR A 60 28.13 -6.62 -4.22
CA THR A 60 27.37 -5.68 -3.41
C THR A 60 26.31 -6.46 -2.66
N THR A 61 26.76 -7.25 -1.68
CA THR A 61 25.91 -7.84 -0.64
C THR A 61 26.73 -7.94 0.65
N ASP A 62 26.14 -7.42 1.74
CA ASP A 62 26.40 -7.76 3.15
C ASP A 62 27.58 -7.17 3.95
N ASP A 63 27.95 -5.91 3.79
CA ASP A 63 28.93 -5.24 4.69
C ASP A 63 28.38 -4.08 5.56
N GLU A 64 27.08 -3.74 5.55
CA GLU A 64 26.60 -2.52 6.24
C GLU A 64 26.23 -2.67 7.73
N LYS A 65 26.00 -3.88 8.27
CA LYS A 65 25.58 -4.01 9.69
C LYS A 65 26.63 -3.61 10.72
N ASN A 66 27.90 -3.50 10.33
CA ASN A 66 29.01 -3.10 11.21
C ASN A 66 29.93 -2.03 10.59
N ALA A 67 29.58 -1.47 9.44
CA ALA A 67 30.39 -0.45 8.79
C ALA A 67 30.04 0.93 9.37
N VAL A 68 31.05 1.61 9.90
CA VAL A 68 30.94 3.02 10.31
C VAL A 68 30.43 3.84 9.12
N PRO A 69 29.32 4.57 9.23
CA PRO A 69 28.73 5.28 8.11
C PRO A 69 29.66 6.43 7.74
N ARG A 70 30.19 6.41 6.51
CA ARG A 70 31.11 7.44 6.01
C ARG A 70 30.50 8.17 4.85
N MET A 71 30.47 9.50 4.94
CA MET A 71 30.07 10.40 3.87
C MET A 71 31.08 10.33 2.71
N GLU A 72 30.74 10.89 1.55
CA GLU A 72 31.61 10.86 0.35
C GLU A 72 32.98 11.50 0.57
N ASN A 73 33.07 12.48 1.49
CA ASN A 73 34.31 13.13 1.89
C ASN A 73 35.15 12.29 2.89
N GLY A 74 34.72 11.10 3.26
CA GLY A 74 35.40 10.18 4.18
C GLY A 74 35.12 10.41 5.68
N GLU A 75 34.46 11.51 6.03
CA GLU A 75 34.07 11.81 7.40
C GLU A 75 32.93 10.89 7.87
N VAL A 76 32.88 10.63 9.17
CA VAL A 76 31.84 9.77 9.77
C VAL A 76 30.53 10.55 9.83
N PHE A 77 29.47 9.95 9.32
CA PHE A 77 28.11 10.47 9.47
C PHE A 77 27.68 10.30 10.95
N PRO A 78 27.22 11.36 11.64
CA PRO A 78 27.04 11.29 13.10
C PRO A 78 25.91 10.37 13.61
N TRP A 79 25.10 9.81 12.70
CA TRP A 79 24.00 8.91 13.04
C TRP A 79 24.20 7.52 12.45
N ASP A 80 24.34 6.52 13.31
CA ASP A 80 24.65 5.15 12.90
C ASP A 80 23.44 4.20 12.87
N ASN A 81 22.27 4.67 12.46
CA ASN A 81 21.11 3.81 12.29
C ASN A 81 20.32 4.17 11.02
N ILE A 82 19.74 3.17 10.36
CA ILE A 82 18.78 3.39 9.26
C ILE A 82 17.48 3.99 9.81
N ARG A 83 17.06 3.55 11.00
CA ARG A 83 15.91 4.13 11.70
C ARG A 83 16.26 5.53 12.20
N LEU A 84 15.30 6.44 12.14
CA LEU A 84 15.45 7.78 12.71
C LEU A 84 15.53 7.72 14.24
N PRO A 85 16.19 8.71 14.88
CA PRO A 85 16.13 8.86 16.33
C PRO A 85 14.69 9.05 16.80
N SER A 86 14.34 8.45 17.94
CA SER A 86 12.98 8.48 18.46
C SER A 86 12.64 9.73 19.28
N PHE A 87 13.56 10.70 19.43
CA PHE A 87 13.39 11.85 20.32
C PHE A 87 12.73 13.07 19.68
N ALA A 88 12.67 13.11 18.34
CA ALA A 88 12.09 14.21 17.58
C ALA A 88 10.82 13.74 16.87
N HIS A 89 9.70 14.39 17.16
CA HIS A 89 8.36 13.97 16.75
C HIS A 89 7.72 15.08 15.91
N PRO A 90 7.51 14.90 14.60
CA PRO A 90 6.79 15.90 13.82
C PRO A 90 5.34 15.98 14.27
N THR A 91 4.80 17.18 14.38
CA THR A 91 3.40 17.42 14.74
C THR A 91 2.61 17.95 13.55
N ARG A 92 3.25 18.75 12.70
CA ARG A 92 2.61 19.38 11.54
C ARG A 92 3.59 19.70 10.42
N TYR A 93 3.14 19.49 9.19
CA TYR A 93 3.82 19.89 7.97
C TYR A 93 2.99 20.95 7.25
N ASN A 94 3.63 22.07 6.89
CA ASN A 94 3.10 23.02 5.92
C ASN A 94 3.94 22.94 4.65
N ILE A 95 3.35 22.38 3.60
CA ILE A 95 4.02 22.03 2.35
C ILE A 95 3.49 22.92 1.24
N THR A 96 4.40 23.51 0.48
CA THR A 96 4.07 24.25 -0.73
C THR A 96 4.81 23.64 -1.91
N MET A 97 4.09 23.22 -2.94
CA MET A 97 4.64 22.62 -4.15
C MET A 97 4.33 23.48 -5.38
N HIS A 98 5.32 23.62 -6.25
CA HIS A 98 5.19 24.26 -7.55
C HIS A 98 5.83 23.38 -8.62
N PRO A 99 5.11 22.36 -9.12
CA PRO A 99 5.50 21.61 -10.29
C PRO A 99 5.32 22.43 -11.57
N ASN A 100 6.20 22.22 -12.54
CA ASN A 100 6.05 22.76 -13.88
C ASN A 100 6.06 21.61 -14.90
N LEU A 101 4.90 21.35 -15.51
CA LEU A 101 4.71 20.22 -16.43
C LEU A 101 5.37 20.41 -17.81
N THR A 102 5.93 21.60 -18.09
CA THR A 102 6.69 21.85 -19.33
C THR A 102 8.18 21.56 -19.15
N THR A 103 8.77 22.02 -18.05
CA THR A 103 10.19 21.83 -17.72
C THR A 103 10.46 20.53 -16.98
N LEU A 104 9.40 19.92 -16.41
CA LEU A 104 9.46 18.73 -15.56
C LEU A 104 10.28 18.94 -14.27
N GLU A 105 10.42 20.19 -13.85
CA GLU A 105 11.01 20.56 -12.57
C GLU A 105 9.93 20.87 -11.54
N PHE A 106 10.26 20.72 -10.26
CA PHE A 106 9.43 21.26 -9.19
C PHE A 106 10.26 21.97 -8.13
N ARG A 107 9.64 23.00 -7.54
CA ARG A 107 10.17 23.72 -6.38
C ARG A 107 9.25 23.46 -5.21
N GLY A 108 9.84 23.19 -4.06
CA GLY A 108 9.10 22.89 -2.85
C GLY A 108 9.58 23.72 -1.67
N ARG A 109 8.67 23.95 -0.74
CA ARG A 109 8.97 24.46 0.60
C ARG A 109 8.26 23.56 1.60
N VAL A 110 8.94 23.22 2.69
CA VAL A 110 8.33 22.52 3.81
C VAL A 110 8.67 23.25 5.10
N THR A 111 7.65 23.48 5.91
CA THR A 111 7.80 23.90 7.30
C THR A 111 7.35 22.74 8.17
N ILE A 112 8.26 22.19 8.98
CA ILE A 112 8.01 21.08 9.89
C ILE A 112 7.95 21.66 11.30
N GLU A 113 6.77 21.61 11.92
CA GLU A 113 6.63 21.81 13.36
C GLU A 113 6.91 20.45 14.02
N PHE A 114 7.79 20.42 15.03
CA PHE A 114 8.17 19.19 15.72
C PHE A 114 8.47 19.44 17.19
N TYR A 115 8.23 18.39 17.98
CA TYR A 115 8.47 18.34 19.42
C TYR A 115 9.70 17.49 19.71
N VAL A 116 10.52 17.92 20.67
CA VAL A 116 11.71 17.19 21.11
C VAL A 116 11.54 16.74 22.57
N ASP A 117 11.64 15.44 22.84
CA ASP A 117 11.42 14.86 24.19
C ASP A 117 12.68 14.81 25.08
N GLU A 118 13.87 14.95 24.48
CA GLU A 118 15.19 14.87 25.12
C GLU A 118 16.13 15.98 24.65
N GLU A 119 16.99 16.48 25.54
CA GLU A 119 17.94 17.53 25.16
C GLU A 119 18.99 16.96 24.18
N THR A 120 19.14 17.60 23.02
CA THR A 120 20.03 17.14 21.94
C THR A 120 20.57 18.31 21.14
N LYS A 121 21.66 18.11 20.40
CA LYS A 121 22.19 19.11 19.46
C LYS A 121 21.67 18.94 18.04
N PHE A 122 21.05 17.81 17.73
CA PHE A 122 20.76 17.44 16.36
C PHE A 122 19.41 16.76 16.20
N ILE A 123 18.93 16.77 14.96
CA ILE A 123 17.83 15.94 14.48
C ILE A 123 18.27 15.23 13.19
N VAL A 124 17.63 14.08 12.90
CA VAL A 124 17.83 13.33 11.66
C VAL A 124 16.47 13.07 11.04
N PHE A 125 16.38 13.28 9.72
CA PHE A 125 15.15 13.05 8.94
C PHE A 125 15.52 12.60 7.54
N HIS A 126 14.53 12.16 6.75
CA HIS A 126 14.77 11.60 5.42
C HIS A 126 14.72 12.66 4.32
N SER A 127 15.57 12.48 3.31
CA SER A 127 15.53 13.19 2.04
C SER A 127 16.31 12.42 0.98
N LYS A 128 15.76 12.32 -0.23
CA LYS A 128 16.38 11.63 -1.37
C LYS A 128 16.18 12.43 -2.64
N ASN A 129 17.26 12.66 -3.39
CA ASN A 129 17.23 13.36 -4.68
C ASN A 129 16.59 14.77 -4.61
N LEU A 130 16.74 15.47 -3.49
CA LEU A 130 16.29 16.85 -3.31
C LEU A 130 17.49 17.76 -3.09
N THR A 131 17.56 18.88 -3.81
CA THR A 131 18.60 19.88 -3.57
C THR A 131 18.08 20.94 -2.62
N ILE A 132 18.54 20.92 -1.37
CA ILE A 132 18.20 21.93 -0.35
C ILE A 132 18.84 23.27 -0.72
N LYS A 133 18.06 24.36 -0.66
CA LYS A 133 18.47 25.72 -1.01
C LYS A 133 18.51 26.65 0.19
N GLU A 134 17.59 26.46 1.13
CA GLU A 134 17.48 27.28 2.34
C GLU A 134 17.03 26.40 3.50
N GLN A 135 17.55 26.70 4.69
CA GLN A 135 17.24 26.01 5.93
C GLN A 135 17.21 27.01 7.07
N ILE A 136 16.12 27.02 7.85
CA ILE A 136 15.94 27.91 8.99
C ILE A 136 15.31 27.10 10.12
N VAL A 137 15.90 27.13 11.31
CA VAL A 137 15.32 26.55 12.52
C VAL A 137 14.87 27.66 13.45
N LYS A 138 13.68 27.54 14.04
CA LYS A 138 13.14 28.50 14.99
C LYS A 138 12.69 27.86 16.29
N ASP A 139 12.92 28.56 17.40
CA ASP A 139 12.31 28.35 18.71
C ASP A 139 11.30 29.48 18.94
N GLY A 140 10.02 29.18 18.72
CA GLY A 140 8.97 30.21 18.63
C GLY A 140 9.24 31.22 17.50
N GLN A 141 9.67 32.43 17.84
CA GLN A 141 10.02 33.48 16.87
C GLN A 141 11.53 33.67 16.69
N GLU A 142 12.35 33.09 17.56
CA GLU A 142 13.80 33.25 17.54
C GLU A 142 14.42 32.27 16.54
N GLU A 143 15.32 32.77 15.69
CA GLU A 143 16.06 31.95 14.75
C GLU A 143 17.29 31.33 15.42
N MET A 144 17.40 30.01 15.32
CA MET A 144 18.48 29.22 15.89
C MET A 144 19.61 29.05 14.88
N LYS A 145 20.86 29.14 15.33
CA LYS A 145 22.03 28.96 14.46
C LYS A 145 22.27 27.48 14.16
N ILE A 146 22.28 27.16 12.86
CA ILE A 146 22.59 25.81 12.36
C ILE A 146 24.12 25.70 12.22
N ALA A 147 24.71 24.79 13.00
CA ALA A 147 26.13 24.48 12.95
C ALA A 147 26.49 23.61 11.74
N LYS A 148 25.67 22.60 11.42
CA LYS A 148 25.92 21.67 10.32
C LYS A 148 24.63 21.17 9.68
N LEU A 149 24.67 20.96 8.38
CA LEU A 149 23.70 20.20 7.62
C LEU A 149 24.44 19.19 6.74
N LEU A 150 24.28 17.90 7.03
CA LEU A 150 24.99 16.81 6.37
C LEU A 150 24.01 15.89 5.66
N GLN A 151 24.35 15.43 4.47
CA GLN A 151 23.58 14.45 3.70
C GLN A 151 24.29 13.10 3.72
N TYR A 152 23.52 12.03 3.90
CA TYR A 152 24.01 10.67 3.75
C TYR A 152 23.13 9.87 2.79
N PRO A 153 23.43 9.93 1.47
CA PRO A 153 22.59 9.34 0.43
C PRO A 153 22.33 7.84 0.58
N LYS A 154 23.30 7.07 1.09
CA LYS A 154 23.16 5.61 1.28
C LYS A 154 22.01 5.22 2.21
N ARG A 155 21.73 6.04 3.23
CA ARG A 155 20.58 5.85 4.13
C ARG A 155 19.47 6.86 3.88
N GLU A 156 19.58 7.68 2.83
CA GLU A 156 18.58 8.68 2.46
C GLU A 156 18.26 9.67 3.59
N GLN A 157 19.28 10.04 4.37
CA GLN A 157 19.15 10.83 5.59
C GLN A 157 19.81 12.21 5.50
N LEU A 158 19.21 13.18 6.19
CA LEU A 158 19.75 14.49 6.51
C LEU A 158 20.00 14.57 8.01
N TYR A 159 21.18 15.05 8.39
CA TYR A 159 21.55 15.36 9.77
C TYR A 159 21.67 16.88 9.91
N LEU A 160 20.89 17.47 10.82
CA LEU A 160 20.91 18.90 11.13
C LEU A 160 21.35 19.08 12.57
N GLU A 161 22.42 19.86 12.79
CA GLU A 161 22.97 20.18 14.10
C GLU A 161 22.92 21.68 14.36
N LEU A 162 22.52 22.08 15.56
CA LEU A 162 22.54 23.46 16.04
C LEU A 162 23.85 23.79 16.75
N GLU A 163 24.23 25.07 16.78
CA GLU A 163 25.34 25.54 17.65
C GLU A 163 24.98 25.33 19.13
N ASP A 164 23.75 25.73 19.47
CA ASP A 164 23.09 25.49 20.76
C ASP A 164 22.45 24.09 20.81
N LYS A 165 21.47 23.89 21.70
CA LYS A 165 20.76 22.61 21.88
C LYS A 165 19.27 22.79 21.69
N PHE A 166 18.65 21.80 21.07
CA PHE A 166 17.22 21.55 21.22
C PHE A 166 16.95 21.20 22.69
N GLN A 167 16.08 21.99 23.31
CA GLN A 167 15.71 21.84 24.71
C GLN A 167 14.70 20.71 24.86
N LYS A 168 14.86 19.97 25.95
CA LYS A 168 13.93 18.91 26.32
C LYS A 168 12.52 19.46 26.50
N ARG A 169 11.53 18.76 25.95
CA ARG A 169 10.10 19.07 26.02
C ARG A 169 9.75 20.44 25.41
N ASN A 170 10.40 20.79 24.30
CA ASN A 170 10.13 22.04 23.58
C ASN A 170 9.72 21.78 22.13
N ASN A 171 9.01 22.75 21.54
CA ASN A 171 8.58 22.73 20.15
C ASN A 171 9.47 23.63 19.29
N TYR A 172 9.77 23.16 18.10
CA TYR A 172 10.62 23.85 17.13
C TYR A 172 9.94 23.88 15.77
N THR A 173 10.42 24.77 14.92
CA THR A 173 10.00 24.85 13.52
C THR A 173 11.21 24.79 12.61
N LEU A 174 11.23 23.83 11.69
CA LEU A 174 12.23 23.71 10.63
C LEU A 174 11.62 24.11 9.29
N PHE A 175 12.10 25.19 8.71
CA PHE A 175 11.78 25.58 7.34
C PHE A 175 12.89 25.13 6.39
N LEU A 176 12.50 24.53 5.27
CA LEU A 176 13.38 24.12 4.19
C LEU A 176 12.78 24.57 2.85
N SER A 177 13.62 25.08 1.95
CA SER A 177 13.29 25.22 0.53
C SER A 177 14.19 24.33 -0.32
N PHE A 178 13.64 23.76 -1.38
CA PHE A 178 14.33 22.77 -2.20
C PHE A 178 13.81 22.77 -3.64
N ASN A 179 14.58 22.17 -4.54
CA ASN A 179 14.14 21.85 -5.89
C ASN A 179 14.58 20.45 -6.31
N SER A 180 13.86 19.89 -7.27
CA SER A 180 14.17 18.62 -7.92
C SER A 180 13.42 18.50 -9.25
N THR A 181 13.57 17.37 -9.91
CA THR A 181 12.90 17.02 -11.18
C THR A 181 11.84 15.96 -10.92
N LEU A 182 10.72 16.05 -11.65
CA LEU A 182 9.72 14.99 -11.68
C LEU A 182 10.35 13.72 -12.26
N ASN A 183 10.28 12.62 -11.52
CA ASN A 183 10.75 11.32 -12.01
C ASN A 183 9.94 10.89 -13.24
N SER A 184 10.58 10.34 -14.28
CA SER A 184 9.92 9.90 -15.51
C SER A 184 10.16 8.43 -15.86
N THR A 185 10.87 7.67 -15.01
CA THR A 185 11.28 6.28 -15.30
C THR A 185 10.78 5.28 -14.27
N ASP A 186 10.84 5.62 -12.98
CA ASP A 186 10.63 4.65 -11.91
C ASP A 186 9.26 4.81 -11.25
N PHE A 187 8.53 5.89 -11.58
CA PHE A 187 7.19 6.22 -11.07
C PHE A 187 7.08 6.18 -9.53
N LYS A 188 8.13 6.65 -8.85
CA LYS A 188 8.26 6.74 -7.38
C LYS A 188 8.44 8.19 -6.95
N GLY A 189 7.96 8.54 -5.76
CA GLY A 189 8.06 9.90 -5.24
C GLY A 189 7.10 10.84 -5.96
N PHE A 190 7.56 12.03 -6.33
CA PHE A 190 6.78 12.97 -7.15
C PHE A 190 7.24 12.87 -8.61
N TYR A 191 6.35 12.46 -9.49
CA TYR A 191 6.72 11.96 -10.81
C TYR A 191 5.74 12.44 -11.90
N VAL A 192 6.15 12.34 -13.15
CA VAL A 192 5.34 12.70 -14.32
C VAL A 192 4.73 11.47 -14.97
N SER A 193 3.45 11.57 -15.33
CA SER A 193 2.73 10.60 -16.15
C SER A 193 2.14 11.33 -17.37
N SER A 194 1.75 10.58 -18.40
CA SER A 194 1.14 11.15 -19.61
C SER A 194 0.06 10.26 -20.20
N TYR A 195 -0.81 10.85 -21.01
CA TYR A 195 -1.80 10.12 -21.79
C TYR A 195 -2.02 10.77 -23.16
N ILE A 196 -2.66 10.05 -24.07
CA ILE A 196 -2.96 10.51 -25.42
C ILE A 196 -4.46 10.72 -25.56
N THR A 197 -4.87 11.91 -26.03
CA THR A 197 -6.29 12.20 -26.29
C THR A 197 -6.78 11.53 -27.59
N PRO A 198 -8.10 11.42 -27.83
CA PRO A 198 -8.64 10.98 -29.12
C PRO A 198 -8.14 11.81 -30.31
N GLU A 199 -7.84 13.09 -30.09
CA GLU A 199 -7.25 14.02 -31.07
C GLU A 199 -5.74 13.80 -31.29
N LYS A 200 -5.14 12.79 -30.64
CA LYS A 200 -3.72 12.44 -30.67
C LYS A 200 -2.80 13.48 -30.04
N GLU A 201 -3.31 14.26 -29.09
CA GLU A 201 -2.50 15.18 -28.29
C GLU A 201 -1.91 14.45 -27.09
N GLN A 202 -0.62 14.64 -26.83
CA GLN A 202 0.00 14.15 -25.59
C GLN A 202 -0.23 15.16 -24.47
N ARG A 203 -0.83 14.69 -23.37
CA ARG A 203 -1.10 15.46 -22.15
C ARG A 203 -0.26 14.92 -21.01
N TYR A 204 0.17 15.82 -20.12
CA TYR A 204 1.02 15.48 -18.98
C TYR A 204 0.30 15.77 -17.68
N LEU A 205 0.60 14.96 -16.67
CA LEU A 205 0.17 15.16 -15.30
C LEU A 205 1.36 14.90 -14.36
N ALA A 206 1.38 15.57 -13.20
CA ALA A 206 2.28 15.21 -12.12
C ALA A 206 1.49 14.54 -11.01
N THR A 207 2.00 13.43 -10.48
CA THR A 207 1.32 12.64 -9.45
C THR A 207 2.35 12.03 -8.48
N THR A 208 1.87 11.44 -7.39
CA THR A 208 2.68 10.99 -6.26
C THR A 208 2.51 9.50 -6.01
N TYR A 209 3.59 8.82 -5.59
CA TYR A 209 3.55 7.46 -5.06
C TYR A 209 4.60 7.32 -3.96
N PHE A 210 4.15 7.21 -2.71
CA PHE A 210 5.01 7.37 -1.53
C PHE A 210 5.22 6.12 -0.68
N VAL A 211 4.40 5.08 -0.81
CA VAL A 211 4.64 3.82 -0.08
C VAL A 211 5.79 3.03 -0.73
N PRO A 212 6.68 2.39 0.05
CA PRO A 212 6.78 2.48 1.51
C PRO A 212 7.55 3.72 1.99
N THR A 213 8.57 4.16 1.24
CA THR A 213 9.57 5.13 1.72
C THR A 213 9.92 6.19 0.68
N TYR A 214 8.97 6.62 -0.14
CA TYR A 214 9.23 7.57 -1.23
C TYR A 214 8.68 8.98 -0.99
N ALA A 215 8.02 9.27 0.13
CA ALA A 215 7.64 10.65 0.47
C ALA A 215 8.87 11.56 0.57
N ARG A 216 9.97 11.01 1.10
CA ARG A 216 11.31 11.65 1.15
C ARG A 216 11.89 12.08 -0.20
N MET A 217 11.34 11.58 -1.32
CA MET A 217 11.70 11.99 -2.68
C MET A 217 10.92 13.21 -3.18
N ALA A 218 9.84 13.59 -2.49
CA ALA A 218 9.04 14.76 -2.82
C ALA A 218 9.31 15.92 -1.85
N PHE A 219 9.47 15.65 -0.56
CA PHE A 219 9.82 16.65 0.45
C PHE A 219 10.64 16.03 1.59
N PRO A 220 11.58 16.76 2.22
CA PRO A 220 12.26 16.27 3.40
C PRO A 220 11.29 16.06 4.55
N CYS A 221 11.32 14.90 5.21
CA CYS A 221 10.36 14.53 6.26
C CYS A 221 10.84 13.39 7.16
N PHE A 222 10.17 13.18 8.29
CA PHE A 222 10.35 12.00 9.14
C PHE A 222 9.62 10.81 8.52
N ASP A 223 10.19 10.25 7.45
CA ASP A 223 9.51 9.27 6.59
C ASP A 223 9.49 7.84 7.16
N GLU A 224 8.88 7.66 8.33
CA GLU A 224 8.52 6.38 8.93
C GLU A 224 7.07 6.41 9.41
N PRO A 225 6.30 5.30 9.30
CA PRO A 225 4.85 5.30 9.51
C PRO A 225 4.41 5.72 10.92
N GLN A 226 5.26 5.52 11.94
CA GLN A 226 4.99 5.93 13.32
C GLN A 226 5.00 7.46 13.54
N PHE A 227 5.64 8.22 12.66
CA PHE A 227 5.73 9.68 12.79
C PHE A 227 4.54 10.35 12.11
N LYS A 228 3.33 10.05 12.63
CA LYS A 228 2.10 10.70 12.16
C LYS A 228 2.10 12.18 12.47
N ALA A 229 1.57 12.98 11.54
CA ALA A 229 1.45 14.41 11.69
C ALA A 229 0.26 14.93 10.87
N LYS A 230 -0.08 16.21 11.05
CA LYS A 230 -1.05 16.91 10.20
C LYS A 230 -0.36 17.54 9.00
N PHE A 231 -1.03 17.56 7.85
CA PHE A 231 -0.48 18.11 6.61
C PHE A 231 -1.38 19.23 6.10
N LYS A 232 -0.80 20.42 5.93
CA LYS A 232 -1.40 21.54 5.23
C LYS A 232 -0.65 21.76 3.93
N ILE A 233 -1.34 21.65 2.81
CA ILE A 233 -0.72 21.61 1.48
C ILE A 233 -1.24 22.79 0.64
N SER A 234 -0.31 23.44 -0.06
CA SER A 234 -0.60 24.45 -1.08
C SER A 234 0.08 24.04 -2.39
N ILE A 235 -0.62 24.16 -3.52
CA ILE A 235 -0.09 23.81 -4.84
C ILE A 235 -0.24 24.98 -5.79
N TYR A 236 0.88 25.41 -6.39
CA TYR A 236 0.88 26.31 -7.53
C TYR A 236 0.75 25.50 -8.82
N ARG A 237 -0.17 25.92 -9.68
CA ARG A 237 -0.42 25.27 -10.97
C ARG A 237 -0.82 26.30 -12.03
N ASP A 238 -0.68 25.91 -13.29
CA ASP A 238 -1.24 26.68 -14.39
C ASP A 238 -2.78 26.70 -14.34
N ARG A 239 -3.38 27.79 -14.81
CA ARG A 239 -4.84 27.98 -14.82
C ARG A 239 -5.65 26.92 -15.59
N PHE A 240 -5.00 26.16 -16.46
CA PHE A 240 -5.65 25.13 -17.30
C PHE A 240 -5.61 23.73 -16.67
N HIS A 241 -4.83 23.55 -15.61
CA HIS A 241 -4.83 22.32 -14.81
C HIS A 241 -5.73 22.49 -13.59
N ILE A 242 -6.13 21.40 -12.97
CA ILE A 242 -6.63 21.32 -11.60
C ILE A 242 -5.53 20.78 -10.68
N SER A 243 -5.69 20.95 -9.37
CA SER A 243 -4.88 20.22 -8.40
C SER A 243 -5.78 19.45 -7.43
N LEU A 244 -5.35 18.24 -7.09
CA LEU A 244 -6.03 17.34 -6.17
C LEU A 244 -5.07 17.00 -5.04
N CYS A 245 -5.63 16.78 -3.85
CA CYS A 245 -4.88 16.40 -2.65
C CYS A 245 -5.76 15.51 -1.76
N ASN A 246 -5.19 14.99 -0.66
CA ASN A 246 -5.92 14.24 0.37
C ASN A 246 -7.21 14.95 0.83
N MET A 247 -7.12 16.26 1.06
CA MET A 247 -8.18 17.10 1.59
C MET A 247 -8.81 17.98 0.52
N PRO A 248 -10.02 18.54 0.72
CA PRO A 248 -10.64 19.46 -0.25
C PRO A 248 -9.91 20.81 -0.32
N VAL A 249 -9.98 21.46 -1.49
CA VAL A 249 -9.54 22.86 -1.68
C VAL A 249 -10.45 23.79 -0.88
N ILE A 250 -9.85 24.71 -0.14
CA ILE A 250 -10.55 25.75 0.64
C ILE A 250 -10.42 27.15 0.04
N ASN A 251 -9.37 27.38 -0.75
CA ASN A 251 -9.11 28.66 -1.40
C ASN A 251 -8.34 28.45 -2.71
N THR A 252 -8.70 29.21 -3.75
CA THR A 252 -7.93 29.30 -4.99
C THR A 252 -7.70 30.78 -5.27
N GLU A 253 -6.45 31.21 -5.29
CA GLU A 253 -6.06 32.60 -5.53
C GLU A 253 -5.18 32.75 -6.78
N GLU A 254 -5.24 33.91 -7.44
CA GLU A 254 -4.30 34.25 -8.50
C GLU A 254 -2.91 34.50 -7.90
N ALA A 255 -1.91 33.80 -8.42
CA ALA A 255 -0.53 33.83 -7.93
C ALA A 255 0.43 34.58 -8.89
N GLY A 256 -0.13 35.36 -9.83
CA GLY A 256 0.62 36.13 -10.81
C GLY A 256 1.11 35.30 -12.00
N PHE A 257 2.05 35.87 -12.76
CA PHE A 257 2.57 35.24 -13.97
C PHE A 257 3.90 34.53 -13.72
N TYR A 258 4.02 33.29 -14.21
CA TYR A 258 5.27 32.53 -14.20
C TYR A 258 5.47 31.91 -15.58
N LEU A 259 6.64 32.12 -16.19
CA LEU A 259 6.97 31.61 -17.53
C LEU A 259 5.88 31.89 -18.60
N GLY A 260 5.15 33.01 -18.47
CA GLY A 260 4.13 33.44 -19.43
C GLY A 260 2.73 32.86 -19.19
N THR A 261 2.53 32.00 -18.20
CA THR A 261 1.20 31.50 -17.79
C THR A 261 0.74 32.19 -16.51
N ASN A 262 -0.59 32.40 -16.38
CA ASN A 262 -1.17 32.84 -15.12
C ASN A 262 -1.23 31.63 -14.18
N LEU A 263 -0.58 31.74 -13.02
CA LEU A 263 -0.59 30.73 -11.98
C LEU A 263 -1.77 30.93 -11.05
N LEU A 264 -2.35 29.80 -10.64
CA LEU A 264 -3.27 29.72 -9.52
C LEU A 264 -2.56 29.00 -8.37
N ARG A 265 -2.90 29.39 -7.15
CA ARG A 265 -2.53 28.66 -5.94
C ARG A 265 -3.78 28.10 -5.31
N ASP A 266 -3.82 26.78 -5.17
CA ASP A 266 -4.83 26.09 -4.38
C ASP A 266 -4.29 25.83 -2.98
N ASP A 267 -5.05 26.26 -1.97
CA ASP A 267 -4.81 25.91 -0.57
C ASP A 267 -5.82 24.83 -0.17
N PHE A 268 -5.31 23.72 0.37
CA PHE A 268 -6.12 22.61 0.84
C PHE A 268 -6.39 22.71 2.33
N GLN A 269 -7.51 22.14 2.77
CA GLN A 269 -7.80 21.96 4.20
C GLN A 269 -6.68 21.13 4.85
N GLU A 270 -6.36 21.43 6.11
CA GLU A 270 -5.41 20.63 6.89
C GLU A 270 -5.96 19.23 7.14
N SER A 271 -5.10 18.21 6.96
CA SER A 271 -5.45 16.81 7.18
C SER A 271 -5.64 16.48 8.66
N VAL A 272 -6.26 15.33 8.91
CA VAL A 272 -6.11 14.60 10.17
C VAL A 272 -4.67 14.10 10.34
N GLU A 273 -4.34 13.58 11.52
CA GLU A 273 -3.04 12.93 11.76
C GLU A 273 -2.92 11.66 10.91
N MET A 274 -1.90 11.61 10.06
CA MET A 274 -1.63 10.50 9.16
C MET A 274 -0.13 10.32 8.91
N SER A 275 0.27 9.18 8.36
CA SER A 275 1.67 8.89 8.03
C SER A 275 2.09 9.55 6.71
N THR A 276 3.38 9.83 6.54
CA THR A 276 3.94 10.50 5.35
C THR A 276 3.63 9.79 4.04
N TYR A 277 3.62 8.45 4.04
CA TYR A 277 3.37 7.63 2.85
C TYR A 277 1.94 7.80 2.28
N LEU A 278 1.01 8.34 3.06
CA LEU A 278 -0.37 8.59 2.65
C LEU A 278 -0.58 9.96 2.02
N VAL A 279 0.38 10.88 2.15
CA VAL A 279 0.31 12.19 1.49
C VAL A 279 0.21 11.97 -0.02
N ALA A 280 -0.75 12.64 -0.65
CA ALA A 280 -0.97 12.56 -2.07
C ALA A 280 -1.35 13.92 -2.64
N PHE A 281 -0.82 14.21 -3.82
CA PHE A 281 -1.28 15.30 -4.64
C PHE A 281 -1.04 15.02 -6.13
N VAL A 282 -1.93 15.57 -6.97
CA VAL A 282 -1.93 15.42 -8.42
C VAL A 282 -2.16 16.79 -9.05
N VAL A 283 -1.46 17.09 -10.15
CA VAL A 283 -1.74 18.23 -11.04
C VAL A 283 -2.00 17.68 -12.44
N CYS A 284 -3.22 17.85 -12.95
CA CYS A 284 -3.68 17.29 -14.22
C CYS A 284 -4.81 18.14 -14.83
N ASP A 285 -5.39 17.72 -15.95
CA ASP A 285 -6.56 18.31 -16.63
C ASP A 285 -7.76 17.36 -16.65
N PHE A 286 -7.87 16.48 -15.65
CA PHE A 286 -8.96 15.51 -15.56
C PHE A 286 -10.31 16.13 -15.21
N GLU A 287 -11.37 15.43 -15.60
CA GLU A 287 -12.74 15.71 -15.18
C GLU A 287 -13.19 14.74 -14.09
N ARG A 288 -14.34 15.02 -13.46
CA ARG A 288 -14.88 14.19 -12.38
C ARG A 288 -16.35 13.86 -12.56
N ALA A 289 -16.72 12.67 -12.11
CA ALA A 289 -18.07 12.28 -11.76
C ALA A 289 -18.12 11.95 -10.27
N PHE A 290 -19.27 12.12 -9.62
CA PHE A 290 -19.40 11.80 -8.20
C PHE A 290 -20.76 11.19 -7.85
N GLU A 291 -20.76 10.43 -6.76
CA GLU A 291 -21.93 9.88 -6.08
C GLU A 291 -21.84 10.28 -4.59
N LEU A 292 -22.98 10.41 -3.91
CA LEU A 292 -23.01 10.65 -2.47
C LEU A 292 -23.27 9.35 -1.72
N THR A 293 -22.52 9.11 -0.64
CA THR A 293 -22.85 8.04 0.32
C THR A 293 -24.14 8.37 1.08
N LYS A 294 -24.71 7.40 1.82
CA LYS A 294 -25.87 7.66 2.71
C LYS A 294 -25.58 8.68 3.80
N ARG A 295 -24.30 8.91 4.10
CA ARG A 295 -23.81 9.93 5.05
C ARG A 295 -23.36 11.23 4.37
N ASN A 296 -23.71 11.44 3.10
CA ASN A 296 -23.36 12.62 2.30
C ASN A 296 -21.85 12.84 2.12
N THR A 297 -21.03 11.80 2.21
CA THR A 297 -19.63 11.88 1.78
C THR A 297 -19.61 11.85 0.26
N SER A 298 -18.89 12.78 -0.37
CA SER A 298 -18.70 12.77 -1.83
C SER A 298 -17.67 11.71 -2.21
N VAL A 299 -18.08 10.73 -3.00
CA VAL A 299 -17.20 9.75 -3.63
C VAL A 299 -17.04 10.12 -5.10
N SER A 300 -15.88 10.62 -5.48
CA SER A 300 -15.62 11.09 -6.84
C SER A 300 -14.69 10.13 -7.58
N VAL A 301 -14.87 9.99 -8.89
CA VAL A 301 -13.88 9.37 -9.78
C VAL A 301 -13.35 10.42 -10.76
N TYR A 302 -12.03 10.55 -10.82
CA TYR A 302 -11.31 11.45 -11.71
C TYR A 302 -10.62 10.68 -12.84
N ALA A 303 -10.80 11.15 -14.07
CA ALA A 303 -10.22 10.53 -15.27
C ALA A 303 -10.08 11.57 -16.40
N ALA A 304 -9.32 11.20 -17.44
CA ALA A 304 -9.33 11.96 -18.69
C ALA A 304 -10.77 12.06 -19.24
N ALA A 305 -11.14 13.23 -19.76
CA ALA A 305 -12.54 13.56 -20.11
C ALA A 305 -13.22 12.51 -21.02
N HIS A 306 -12.51 11.99 -22.02
CA HIS A 306 -13.02 10.98 -22.95
C HIS A 306 -13.26 9.60 -22.32
N MET A 307 -12.64 9.31 -21.17
CA MET A 307 -12.78 8.06 -20.42
C MET A 307 -13.81 8.17 -19.29
N LEU A 308 -14.21 9.39 -18.90
CA LEU A 308 -15.10 9.62 -17.76
C LEU A 308 -16.41 8.80 -17.80
N PRO A 309 -17.08 8.57 -18.95
CA PRO A 309 -18.29 7.74 -19.00
C PRO A 309 -18.09 6.29 -18.50
N GLN A 310 -16.88 5.73 -18.65
CA GLN A 310 -16.55 4.35 -18.24
C GLN A 310 -16.39 4.22 -16.72
N THR A 311 -16.27 5.34 -15.99
CA THR A 311 -16.04 5.35 -14.53
C THR A 311 -17.31 5.15 -13.70
N LYS A 312 -18.49 5.17 -14.34
CA LYS A 312 -19.80 5.13 -13.65
C LYS A 312 -19.95 3.91 -12.74
N TYR A 313 -19.49 2.74 -13.18
CA TYR A 313 -19.53 1.52 -12.37
C TYR A 313 -18.67 1.67 -11.12
N ALA A 314 -17.43 2.14 -11.27
CA ALA A 314 -16.51 2.34 -10.16
C ALA A 314 -17.06 3.32 -9.12
N MET A 315 -17.56 4.46 -9.58
CA MET A 315 -18.15 5.51 -8.74
C MET A 315 -19.29 4.99 -7.85
N ILE A 316 -20.29 4.32 -8.45
CA ILE A 316 -21.45 3.78 -7.73
C ILE A 316 -21.02 2.67 -6.76
N THR A 317 -20.11 1.81 -7.20
CA THR A 317 -19.65 0.66 -6.41
C THR A 317 -18.83 1.12 -5.20
N ALA A 318 -17.93 2.08 -5.38
CA ALA A 318 -17.14 2.67 -4.31
C ALA A 318 -18.03 3.33 -3.24
N ALA A 319 -19.07 4.08 -3.64
CA ALA A 319 -20.00 4.68 -2.69
C ALA A 319 -20.75 3.63 -1.84
N ARG A 320 -21.19 2.53 -2.47
CA ARG A 320 -21.87 1.42 -1.77
C ARG A 320 -20.94 0.66 -0.83
N ILE A 321 -19.68 0.45 -1.21
CA ILE A 321 -18.67 -0.17 -0.36
C ILE A 321 -18.35 0.72 0.85
N MET A 322 -18.20 2.03 0.64
CA MET A 322 -17.96 3.00 1.71
C MET A 322 -19.09 2.95 2.75
N ASP A 323 -20.36 2.99 2.31
CA ASP A 323 -21.53 2.83 3.19
C ASP A 323 -21.50 1.54 4.03
N TYR A 324 -21.05 0.44 3.40
CA TYR A 324 -20.91 -0.84 4.10
C TYR A 324 -19.83 -0.77 5.17
N PHE A 325 -18.63 -0.28 4.84
CA PHE A 325 -17.53 -0.23 5.80
C PHE A 325 -17.81 0.70 6.98
N GLU A 326 -18.43 1.86 6.76
CA GLU A 326 -18.87 2.72 7.87
C GLU A 326 -19.83 1.98 8.83
N SER A 327 -20.73 1.17 8.27
CA SER A 327 -21.71 0.37 9.04
C SER A 327 -21.10 -0.89 9.65
N PHE A 328 -20.09 -1.47 8.99
CA PHE A 328 -19.40 -2.68 9.43
C PHE A 328 -18.42 -2.36 10.55
N PHE A 329 -17.63 -1.31 10.43
CA PHE A 329 -16.76 -0.89 11.53
C PHE A 329 -17.51 -0.13 12.61
N GLY A 330 -18.68 0.45 12.32
CA GLY A 330 -19.38 1.32 13.27
C GLY A 330 -18.62 2.63 13.52
N ILE A 331 -17.74 3.01 12.59
CA ILE A 331 -16.89 4.19 12.65
C ILE A 331 -17.09 4.93 11.33
N PRO A 332 -17.59 6.17 11.33
CA PRO A 332 -17.77 6.94 10.11
C PRO A 332 -16.43 7.29 9.47
N TYR A 333 -16.42 7.44 8.15
CA TYR A 333 -15.26 7.92 7.41
C TYR A 333 -15.00 9.39 7.81
N PRO A 334 -13.77 9.76 8.22
CA PRO A 334 -13.55 11.05 8.89
C PRO A 334 -13.34 12.24 7.94
N LEU A 335 -13.11 12.01 6.64
CA LEU A 335 -12.83 13.10 5.69
C LEU A 335 -14.10 13.52 4.94
N PRO A 336 -14.20 14.78 4.49
CA PRO A 336 -15.40 15.29 3.82
C PRO A 336 -15.61 14.69 2.41
N LYS A 337 -14.60 14.05 1.84
CA LYS A 337 -14.60 13.47 0.49
C LYS A 337 -13.68 12.27 0.39
N GLN A 338 -13.96 11.41 -0.58
CA GLN A 338 -13.07 10.36 -1.05
C GLN A 338 -13.01 10.43 -2.58
N ASP A 339 -11.83 10.72 -3.10
CA ASP A 339 -11.60 10.71 -4.55
C ASP A 339 -10.89 9.42 -4.95
N LEU A 340 -11.22 8.88 -6.10
CA LEU A 340 -10.53 7.81 -6.80
C LEU A 340 -10.01 8.41 -8.11
N ILE A 341 -8.73 8.24 -8.44
CA ILE A 341 -8.15 8.80 -9.66
C ILE A 341 -7.49 7.72 -10.52
N ALA A 342 -7.80 7.75 -11.82
CA ALA A 342 -7.26 6.87 -12.83
C ALA A 342 -5.92 7.39 -13.36
N ILE A 343 -4.80 6.89 -12.83
CA ILE A 343 -3.45 7.28 -13.23
C ILE A 343 -2.99 6.40 -14.42
N PRO A 344 -2.59 7.00 -15.57
CA PRO A 344 -2.14 6.25 -16.74
C PRO A 344 -0.88 5.41 -16.45
N ASP A 345 0.16 6.05 -15.92
CA ASP A 345 1.42 5.40 -15.57
C ASP A 345 1.49 5.17 -14.05
N PHE A 346 1.11 3.97 -13.62
CA PHE A 346 1.07 3.59 -12.20
C PHE A 346 1.72 2.22 -11.97
N VAL A 347 2.80 2.19 -11.19
CA VAL A 347 3.55 0.95 -10.88
C VAL A 347 2.68 -0.05 -10.13
N PRO A 348 2.07 0.29 -8.97
CA PRO A 348 1.13 -0.63 -8.33
C PRO A 348 -0.21 -0.67 -9.08
N VAL A 349 -1.11 -1.53 -8.63
CA VAL A 349 -2.48 -1.60 -9.18
C VAL A 349 -3.36 -0.49 -8.61
N ALA A 350 -3.18 -0.16 -7.33
CA ALA A 350 -3.83 0.93 -6.62
C ALA A 350 -2.99 1.36 -5.39
N MET A 351 -3.38 2.45 -4.74
CA MET A 351 -2.75 2.99 -3.52
C MET A 351 -3.77 3.77 -2.69
N GLU A 352 -3.80 3.53 -1.38
CA GLU A 352 -4.89 3.90 -0.48
C GLU A 352 -4.86 5.34 0.03
N ASN A 353 -4.14 6.25 -0.63
CA ASN A 353 -3.85 7.59 -0.09
C ASN A 353 -5.12 8.26 0.44
N TRP A 354 -5.07 8.71 1.70
CA TRP A 354 -6.28 9.05 2.44
C TRP A 354 -7.06 10.20 1.79
N GLY A 355 -8.26 9.92 1.29
CA GLY A 355 -9.09 10.87 0.55
C GLY A 355 -8.76 11.05 -0.94
N LEU A 356 -7.68 10.47 -1.48
CA LEU A 356 -7.32 10.51 -2.90
C LEU A 356 -6.69 9.17 -3.33
N ILE A 357 -7.48 8.10 -3.38
CA ILE A 357 -7.01 6.77 -3.77
C ILE A 357 -6.62 6.79 -5.24
N MET A 358 -5.43 6.28 -5.56
CA MET A 358 -4.94 6.20 -6.93
C MET A 358 -5.11 4.78 -7.46
N PHE A 359 -5.55 4.66 -8.71
CA PHE A 359 -5.64 3.38 -9.41
C PHE A 359 -4.88 3.49 -10.72
N ARG A 360 -4.33 2.36 -11.17
CA ARG A 360 -3.99 2.22 -12.59
C ARG A 360 -5.26 2.39 -13.41
N GLU A 361 -5.19 3.19 -14.47
CA GLU A 361 -6.33 3.61 -15.28
C GLU A 361 -7.30 2.46 -15.62
N SER A 362 -6.76 1.34 -16.11
CA SER A 362 -7.54 0.17 -16.53
C SER A 362 -8.47 -0.41 -15.46
N PHE A 363 -8.20 -0.19 -14.16
CA PHE A 363 -9.00 -0.74 -13.07
C PHE A 363 -10.13 0.18 -12.58
N LEU A 364 -10.31 1.35 -13.20
CA LEU A 364 -11.47 2.22 -12.99
C LEU A 364 -12.40 2.34 -14.21
N MET A 365 -12.00 1.76 -15.35
CA MET A 365 -12.75 1.83 -16.60
C MET A 365 -13.57 0.56 -16.82
N TYR A 366 -14.89 0.68 -16.84
CA TYR A 366 -15.79 -0.43 -17.12
C TYR A 366 -16.62 -0.18 -18.38
N ASP A 367 -16.47 -1.07 -19.36
CA ASP A 367 -17.35 -1.16 -20.52
C ASP A 367 -18.05 -2.54 -20.52
N PRO A 368 -19.38 -2.62 -20.45
CA PRO A 368 -20.09 -3.91 -20.43
C PRO A 368 -19.95 -4.74 -21.71
N GLN A 369 -19.50 -4.16 -22.84
CA GLN A 369 -19.27 -4.91 -24.09
C GLN A 369 -17.85 -5.48 -24.17
N GLU A 370 -16.87 -4.82 -23.54
CA GLU A 370 -15.45 -5.16 -23.68
C GLU A 370 -14.85 -5.75 -22.39
N THR A 371 -15.38 -5.39 -21.23
CA THR A 371 -14.83 -5.79 -19.93
C THR A 371 -15.38 -7.17 -19.52
N SER A 372 -14.47 -8.14 -19.36
CA SER A 372 -14.84 -9.48 -18.91
C SER A 372 -15.39 -9.49 -17.48
N THR A 373 -16.14 -10.54 -17.15
CA THR A 373 -16.64 -10.76 -15.77
C THR A 373 -15.50 -10.84 -14.76
N GLU A 374 -14.39 -11.49 -15.11
CA GLU A 374 -13.20 -11.61 -14.26
C GLU A 374 -12.59 -10.24 -13.94
N ILE A 375 -12.44 -9.37 -14.95
CA ILE A 375 -11.91 -8.02 -14.72
C ILE A 375 -12.89 -7.18 -13.90
N LYS A 376 -14.20 -7.28 -14.17
CA LYS A 376 -15.22 -6.60 -13.35
C LYS A 376 -15.17 -7.04 -11.88
N GLU A 377 -14.98 -8.33 -11.63
CA GLU A 377 -14.80 -8.87 -10.28
C GLU A 377 -13.55 -8.26 -9.63
N TYR A 378 -12.41 -8.35 -10.32
CA TYR A 378 -11.13 -7.85 -9.81
C TYR A 378 -11.16 -6.34 -9.51
N MET A 379 -11.75 -5.52 -10.39
CA MET A 379 -11.95 -4.08 -10.15
C MET A 379 -12.76 -3.82 -8.89
N THR A 380 -13.80 -4.63 -8.65
CA THR A 380 -14.69 -4.48 -7.50
C THR A 380 -14.00 -4.87 -6.20
N VAL A 381 -13.23 -5.96 -6.23
CA VAL A 381 -12.36 -6.39 -5.13
C VAL A 381 -11.31 -5.33 -4.81
N LEU A 382 -10.64 -4.79 -5.83
CA LEU A 382 -9.62 -3.78 -5.64
C LEU A 382 -10.19 -2.49 -5.03
N MET A 383 -11.35 -2.02 -5.50
CA MET A 383 -12.04 -0.89 -4.86
C MET A 383 -12.37 -1.17 -3.39
N ALA A 384 -12.78 -2.39 -3.06
CA ALA A 384 -13.06 -2.78 -1.68
C ALA A 384 -11.79 -2.82 -0.82
N HIS A 385 -10.67 -3.25 -1.39
CA HIS A 385 -9.36 -3.24 -0.74
C HIS A 385 -8.94 -1.82 -0.34
N GLU A 386 -8.90 -0.90 -1.31
CA GLU A 386 -8.48 0.49 -1.05
C GLU A 386 -9.41 1.25 -0.10
N LEU A 387 -10.72 0.94 -0.14
CA LEU A 387 -11.69 1.52 0.78
C LEU A 387 -11.58 0.92 2.20
N ALA A 388 -11.20 -0.36 2.34
CA ALA A 388 -10.93 -0.96 3.64
C ALA A 388 -9.72 -0.32 4.32
N HIS A 389 -8.70 0.06 3.54
CA HIS A 389 -7.52 0.74 4.04
C HIS A 389 -7.79 2.09 4.72
N GLN A 390 -8.92 2.74 4.41
CA GLN A 390 -9.32 3.97 5.08
C GLN A 390 -9.49 3.77 6.60
N TRP A 391 -9.73 2.54 7.06
CA TRP A 391 -9.67 2.14 8.46
C TRP A 391 -8.39 1.36 8.81
N PHE A 392 -8.02 0.36 8.01
CA PHE A 392 -6.83 -0.49 8.22
C PHE A 392 -5.64 -0.03 7.38
N GLY A 393 -4.90 0.93 7.90
CA GLY A 393 -3.73 1.51 7.27
C GLY A 393 -3.73 3.02 7.44
N ASN A 394 -4.87 3.67 7.23
CA ASN A 394 -4.99 5.11 7.35
C ASN A 394 -5.34 5.54 8.78
N LEU A 395 -6.55 5.18 9.23
CA LEU A 395 -7.01 5.48 10.59
C LEU A 395 -6.12 4.84 11.65
N VAL A 396 -5.87 3.53 11.52
CA VAL A 396 -4.93 2.78 12.36
C VAL A 396 -3.86 2.19 11.47
N THR A 397 -2.60 2.55 11.72
CA THR A 397 -1.46 2.15 10.90
C THR A 397 -0.56 1.20 11.70
N MET A 398 0.12 0.25 11.06
CA MET A 398 1.23 -0.43 11.74
C MET A 398 2.29 0.57 12.21
N LYS A 399 2.95 0.28 13.33
CA LYS A 399 4.01 1.13 13.88
C LYS A 399 5.28 1.07 13.05
N TRP A 400 5.58 -0.10 12.49
CA TRP A 400 6.68 -0.29 11.56
C TRP A 400 6.34 -1.40 10.56
N TRP A 401 7.03 -1.40 9.43
CA TRP A 401 6.74 -2.28 8.30
C TRP A 401 6.81 -3.77 8.62
N ASN A 402 7.49 -4.19 9.70
CA ASN A 402 7.48 -5.59 10.14
C ASN A 402 6.07 -6.16 10.38
N ASP A 403 5.10 -5.29 10.64
CA ASP A 403 3.68 -5.63 10.86
C ASP A 403 2.78 -5.12 9.71
N ILE A 404 3.29 -4.95 8.49
CA ILE A 404 2.53 -4.45 7.32
C ILE A 404 1.25 -5.28 7.05
N TRP A 405 1.24 -6.56 7.44
CA TRP A 405 0.05 -7.42 7.36
C TRP A 405 -1.16 -6.89 8.14
N LEU A 406 -0.98 -6.04 9.16
CA LEU A 406 -2.08 -5.39 9.87
C LEU A 406 -2.88 -4.46 8.95
N ASN A 407 -2.22 -3.88 7.95
CA ASN A 407 -2.85 -3.12 6.89
C ASN A 407 -3.31 -4.09 5.79
N GLU A 408 -2.36 -4.76 5.14
CA GLU A 408 -2.58 -5.50 3.88
C GLU A 408 -3.39 -6.77 4.05
N GLY A 409 -3.11 -7.54 5.10
CA GLY A 409 -3.86 -8.75 5.43
C GLY A 409 -5.29 -8.42 5.86
N ALA A 410 -5.48 -7.33 6.60
CA ALA A 410 -6.82 -6.86 6.98
C ALA A 410 -7.61 -6.36 5.77
N ALA A 411 -7.03 -5.49 4.93
CA ALA A 411 -7.67 -5.02 3.70
C ALA A 411 -8.00 -6.18 2.74
N THR A 412 -7.08 -7.14 2.57
CA THR A 412 -7.30 -8.36 1.76
C THR A 412 -8.41 -9.26 2.31
N PHE A 413 -8.65 -9.28 3.63
CA PHE A 413 -9.80 -10.00 4.17
C PHE A 413 -11.11 -9.23 3.94
N LEU A 414 -11.05 -7.91 4.18
CA LEU A 414 -12.20 -7.03 4.12
C LEU A 414 -12.68 -6.76 2.69
N GLU A 415 -11.81 -6.85 1.69
CA GLU A 415 -12.18 -6.73 0.27
C GLU A 415 -13.27 -7.74 -0.07
N TYR A 416 -13.10 -9.01 0.32
CA TYR A 416 -14.09 -10.06 0.06
C TYR A 416 -15.37 -9.86 0.88
N LYS A 417 -15.28 -9.45 2.15
CA LYS A 417 -16.49 -9.14 2.94
C LYS A 417 -17.28 -7.97 2.35
N GLY A 418 -16.58 -6.94 1.88
CA GLY A 418 -17.14 -5.78 1.22
C GLY A 418 -17.89 -6.15 -0.05
N VAL A 419 -17.22 -6.85 -0.97
CA VAL A 419 -17.86 -7.29 -2.23
C VAL A 419 -18.99 -8.28 -1.96
N ASN A 420 -18.81 -9.26 -1.06
CA ASN A 420 -19.85 -10.22 -0.70
C ASN A 420 -21.11 -9.53 -0.14
N HIS A 421 -20.97 -8.41 0.55
CA HIS A 421 -22.11 -7.66 1.05
C HIS A 421 -22.89 -6.96 -0.06
N ILE A 422 -22.20 -6.33 -1.01
CA ILE A 422 -22.85 -5.52 -2.06
C ILE A 422 -23.31 -6.35 -3.26
N LEU A 423 -22.70 -7.53 -3.47
CA LEU A 423 -22.92 -8.48 -4.57
C LEU A 423 -22.91 -9.94 -4.03
N PRO A 424 -23.87 -10.31 -3.17
CA PRO A 424 -23.90 -11.62 -2.50
C PRO A 424 -24.01 -12.81 -3.47
N GLU A 425 -24.50 -12.59 -4.69
CA GLU A 425 -24.62 -13.61 -5.72
C GLU A 425 -23.28 -14.09 -6.28
N TRP A 426 -22.16 -13.40 -6.00
CA TRP A 426 -20.83 -13.79 -6.48
C TRP A 426 -20.13 -14.84 -5.61
N GLY A 427 -20.62 -15.13 -4.40
CA GLY A 427 -20.01 -16.15 -3.54
C GLY A 427 -18.57 -15.83 -3.13
N MET A 428 -18.27 -14.54 -2.92
CA MET A 428 -16.89 -14.03 -2.77
C MET A 428 -16.12 -14.71 -1.64
N MET A 429 -16.77 -15.10 -0.54
CA MET A 429 -16.06 -15.77 0.56
C MET A 429 -15.52 -17.16 0.17
N ASP A 430 -16.14 -17.86 -0.78
CA ASP A 430 -15.61 -19.11 -1.32
C ASP A 430 -14.38 -18.84 -2.20
N LEU A 431 -14.41 -17.74 -2.95
CA LEU A 431 -13.29 -17.28 -3.77
C LEU A 431 -12.09 -16.82 -2.94
N LEU A 432 -12.28 -16.30 -1.72
CA LEU A 432 -11.19 -16.00 -0.80
C LEU A 432 -10.35 -17.26 -0.51
N ILE A 433 -11.01 -18.40 -0.29
CA ILE A 433 -10.34 -19.67 -0.02
C ILE A 433 -9.51 -20.08 -1.25
N LEU A 434 -10.09 -19.99 -2.44
CA LEU A 434 -9.44 -20.39 -3.68
C LEU A 434 -8.27 -19.47 -4.05
N TYR A 435 -8.48 -18.15 -4.09
CA TYR A 435 -7.52 -17.20 -4.65
C TYR A 435 -6.50 -16.67 -3.64
N LYS A 436 -6.85 -16.63 -2.36
CA LYS A 436 -5.96 -16.13 -1.31
C LYS A 436 -5.41 -17.29 -0.48
N THR A 437 -6.26 -18.11 0.12
CA THR A 437 -5.78 -19.17 1.03
C THR A 437 -4.93 -20.23 0.31
N GLN A 438 -5.39 -20.81 -0.81
CA GLN A 438 -4.56 -21.81 -1.52
C GLN A 438 -3.22 -21.23 -1.97
N ARG A 439 -3.21 -20.01 -2.52
CA ARG A 439 -1.99 -19.34 -2.98
C ARG A 439 -1.04 -18.99 -1.83
N ALA A 440 -1.57 -18.63 -0.67
CA ALA A 440 -0.77 -18.48 0.55
C ALA A 440 -0.11 -19.79 0.96
N LEU A 441 -0.87 -20.90 0.97
CA LEU A 441 -0.36 -22.23 1.31
C LEU A 441 0.73 -22.70 0.33
N GLU A 442 0.61 -22.40 -0.97
CA GLU A 442 1.64 -22.75 -1.97
C GLU A 442 2.99 -22.10 -1.66
N LEU A 443 2.99 -20.79 -1.40
CA LEU A 443 4.21 -20.05 -1.06
C LEU A 443 4.75 -20.47 0.31
N ASP A 444 3.87 -20.60 1.29
CA ASP A 444 4.24 -20.81 2.68
C ASP A 444 4.66 -22.26 2.99
N ALA A 445 4.37 -23.19 2.07
CA ALA A 445 4.91 -24.56 2.10
C ALA A 445 6.38 -24.64 1.68
N LEU A 446 7.00 -23.54 1.21
CA LEU A 446 8.41 -23.50 0.87
C LEU A 446 9.29 -23.33 2.11
N ALA A 447 10.49 -23.93 2.08
CA ALA A 447 11.44 -23.84 3.19
C ALA A 447 11.99 -22.41 3.41
N ASN A 448 11.96 -21.56 2.38
CA ASN A 448 12.42 -20.17 2.39
C ASN A 448 11.27 -19.15 2.47
N SER A 449 10.10 -19.53 2.98
CA SER A 449 9.04 -18.59 3.39
C SER A 449 9.52 -17.71 4.58
N HIS A 450 8.68 -16.79 5.04
CA HIS A 450 8.89 -16.00 6.25
C HIS A 450 7.64 -15.97 7.16
N PRO A 451 7.79 -15.67 8.47
CA PRO A 451 6.65 -15.36 9.32
C PRO A 451 5.89 -14.14 8.80
N ILE A 452 4.60 -14.02 9.12
CA ILE A 452 3.79 -12.86 8.73
C ILE A 452 4.37 -11.57 9.35
N SER A 453 4.74 -11.61 10.63
CA SER A 453 5.47 -10.52 11.29
C SER A 453 6.95 -10.83 11.25
N VAL A 454 7.70 -10.09 10.43
CA VAL A 454 9.13 -10.34 10.15
C VAL A 454 9.94 -9.04 10.28
N PRO A 455 11.08 -9.04 10.99
CA PRO A 455 11.93 -7.85 11.09
C PRO A 455 12.46 -7.41 9.72
N VAL A 456 12.28 -6.13 9.40
CA VAL A 456 12.82 -5.46 8.20
C VAL A 456 13.42 -4.12 8.60
N GLU A 457 14.47 -3.68 7.91
CA GLU A 457 15.19 -2.44 8.25
C GLU A 457 15.30 -1.49 7.06
N ASN A 458 15.89 -1.94 5.95
CA ASN A 458 16.15 -1.09 4.79
C ASN A 458 14.98 -1.10 3.79
N PRO A 459 14.89 -0.13 2.85
CA PRO A 459 13.79 -0.06 1.88
C PRO A 459 13.59 -1.33 1.04
N ILE A 460 14.65 -2.05 0.67
CA ILE A 460 14.56 -3.29 -0.12
C ILE A 460 13.92 -4.40 0.73
N ASP A 461 14.33 -4.55 1.99
CA ASP A 461 13.72 -5.50 2.91
C ASP A 461 12.23 -5.19 3.09
N ILE A 462 11.90 -3.90 3.26
CA ILE A 462 10.52 -3.43 3.42
C ILE A 462 9.69 -3.76 2.18
N GLU A 463 10.18 -3.47 0.97
CA GLU A 463 9.49 -3.82 -0.28
C GLU A 463 9.29 -5.34 -0.42
N SER A 464 10.25 -6.15 0.06
CA SER A 464 10.21 -7.61 -0.10
C SER A 464 9.07 -8.30 0.64
N ILE A 465 8.48 -7.65 1.64
CA ILE A 465 7.39 -8.21 2.46
C ILE A 465 6.01 -7.72 2.00
N PHE A 466 5.92 -6.92 0.93
CA PHE A 466 4.67 -6.66 0.20
C PHE A 466 4.35 -7.86 -0.71
N ASP A 467 4.09 -9.00 -0.08
CA ASP A 467 4.05 -10.29 -0.73
C ASP A 467 2.80 -11.11 -0.36
N ALA A 468 2.66 -12.31 -0.94
CA ALA A 468 1.49 -13.14 -0.67
C ALA A 468 1.41 -13.61 0.80
N VAL A 469 2.50 -13.62 1.59
CA VAL A 469 2.42 -13.91 3.02
C VAL A 469 1.69 -12.78 3.75
N SER A 470 2.12 -11.53 3.58
CA SER A 470 1.50 -10.38 4.26
C SER A 470 0.02 -10.20 3.87
N TYR A 471 -0.29 -10.31 2.57
CA TYR A 471 -1.65 -10.13 2.06
C TYR A 471 -2.51 -11.37 2.30
N TYR A 472 -2.12 -12.52 1.74
CA TYR A 472 -3.04 -13.66 1.59
C TYR A 472 -3.05 -14.55 2.84
N LYS A 473 -1.88 -14.80 3.44
CA LYS A 473 -1.82 -15.52 4.72
C LYS A 473 -2.42 -14.67 5.82
N GLY A 474 -2.10 -13.36 5.85
CA GLY A 474 -2.72 -12.38 6.74
C GLY A 474 -4.25 -12.41 6.69
N ALA A 475 -4.85 -12.34 5.50
CA ALA A 475 -6.29 -12.44 5.35
C ALA A 475 -6.86 -13.81 5.79
N SER A 476 -6.18 -14.89 5.43
CA SER A 476 -6.63 -16.26 5.74
C SER A 476 -6.68 -16.52 7.25
N ILE A 477 -5.73 -15.98 8.02
CA ILE A 477 -5.73 -16.14 9.48
C ILE A 477 -6.79 -15.27 10.16
N LEU A 478 -7.15 -14.12 9.59
CA LEU A 478 -8.27 -13.31 10.06
C LEU A 478 -9.61 -13.99 9.78
N TYR A 479 -9.76 -14.61 8.61
CA TYR A 479 -10.94 -15.43 8.30
C TYR A 479 -11.08 -16.63 9.24
N MET A 480 -9.98 -17.33 9.52
CA MET A 480 -9.94 -18.41 10.52
C MET A 480 -10.31 -17.88 11.91
N LEU A 481 -9.78 -16.74 12.33
CA LEU A 481 -10.06 -16.14 13.63
C LEU A 481 -11.53 -15.72 13.76
N GLU A 482 -12.14 -15.17 12.71
CA GLU A 482 -13.58 -14.88 12.68
C GLU A 482 -14.39 -16.17 12.91
N GLY A 483 -14.00 -17.29 12.30
CA GLY A 483 -14.62 -18.60 12.53
C GLY A 483 -14.52 -19.08 13.98
N VAL A 484 -13.40 -18.82 14.66
CA VAL A 484 -13.20 -19.16 16.08
C VAL A 484 -14.01 -18.27 17.00
N LEU A 485 -14.07 -16.96 16.72
CA LEU A 485 -14.74 -15.96 17.58
C LEU A 485 -16.24 -15.82 17.31
N CYS A 486 -16.70 -16.25 16.14
CA CYS A 486 -17.94 -15.82 15.49
C CYS A 486 -17.92 -14.35 15.05
N GLU A 487 -18.62 -14.06 13.95
CA GLU A 487 -18.66 -12.74 13.30
C GLU A 487 -19.03 -11.59 14.26
N SER A 488 -19.99 -11.79 15.17
CA SER A 488 -20.43 -10.71 16.06
C SER A 488 -19.35 -10.28 17.06
N VAL A 489 -18.57 -11.22 17.58
CA VAL A 489 -17.46 -10.94 18.52
C VAL A 489 -16.30 -10.34 17.73
N PHE A 490 -16.01 -10.88 16.55
CA PHE A 490 -14.97 -10.39 15.67
C PHE A 490 -15.22 -8.92 15.26
N LYS A 491 -16.43 -8.60 14.78
CA LYS A 491 -16.84 -7.24 14.41
C LYS A 491 -16.72 -6.25 15.57
N ARG A 492 -17.15 -6.63 16.78
CA ARG A 492 -16.98 -5.79 17.99
C ARG A 492 -15.50 -5.60 18.35
N GLY A 493 -14.68 -6.64 18.21
CA GLY A 493 -13.24 -6.54 18.41
C GLY A 493 -12.57 -5.58 17.44
N LEU A 494 -12.93 -5.62 16.15
CA LEU A 494 -12.42 -4.66 15.18
C LEU A 494 -12.86 -3.22 15.50
N ASN A 495 -14.10 -3.01 15.92
CA ASN A 495 -14.58 -1.69 16.35
C ASN A 495 -13.80 -1.16 17.56
N ASP A 496 -13.63 -1.96 18.62
CA ASP A 496 -12.86 -1.58 19.81
C ASP A 496 -11.40 -1.28 19.43
N TYR A 497 -10.77 -2.10 18.57
CA TYR A 497 -9.40 -1.92 18.10
C TYR A 497 -9.24 -0.60 17.33
N LEU A 498 -10.08 -0.38 16.32
CA LEU A 498 -10.02 0.84 15.50
C LEU A 498 -10.32 2.09 16.32
N THR A 499 -11.27 2.02 17.28
CA THR A 499 -11.62 3.14 18.14
C THR A 499 -10.50 3.47 19.13
N LEU A 500 -9.90 2.45 19.75
CA LEU A 500 -8.84 2.61 20.75
C LEU A 500 -7.56 3.20 20.15
N HIS A 501 -7.25 2.83 18.90
CA HIS A 501 -5.99 3.18 18.23
C HIS A 501 -6.17 4.21 17.11
N ALA A 502 -7.35 4.83 16.99
CA ALA A 502 -7.65 5.83 15.97
C ALA A 502 -6.59 6.94 15.93
N TYR A 503 -6.11 7.26 14.72
CA TYR A 503 -5.04 8.22 14.44
C TYR A 503 -3.67 7.85 15.01
N GLY A 504 -3.52 6.66 15.58
CA GLY A 504 -2.27 6.15 16.13
C GLY A 504 -1.66 5.04 15.29
N ASN A 505 -0.70 4.37 15.92
CA ASN A 505 -0.03 3.21 15.37
C ASN A 505 -0.18 2.00 16.30
N THR A 506 -0.02 0.80 15.74
CA THR A 506 -0.20 -0.48 16.43
C THR A 506 0.87 -1.50 16.07
N GLU A 507 1.11 -2.42 16.98
CA GLU A 507 1.87 -3.66 16.74
C GLU A 507 0.91 -4.85 16.74
N THR A 508 1.35 -5.99 16.18
CA THR A 508 0.53 -7.22 16.10
C THR A 508 -0.17 -7.60 17.41
N ASN A 509 0.51 -7.40 18.55
CA ASN A 509 -0.02 -7.76 19.87
C ASN A 509 -1.15 -6.84 20.37
N ASP A 510 -1.27 -5.62 19.86
CA ASP A 510 -2.36 -4.71 20.23
C ASP A 510 -3.71 -5.26 19.73
N LEU A 511 -3.74 -5.77 18.49
CA LEU A 511 -4.91 -6.45 17.92
C LEU A 511 -5.29 -7.68 18.73
N TRP A 512 -4.31 -8.50 19.11
CA TRP A 512 -4.54 -9.70 19.90
C TRP A 512 -5.02 -9.41 21.32
N ALA A 513 -4.57 -8.32 21.94
CA ALA A 513 -5.04 -7.90 23.25
C ALA A 513 -6.54 -7.58 23.20
N VAL A 514 -6.99 -6.88 22.15
CA VAL A 514 -8.42 -6.56 21.95
C VAL A 514 -9.24 -7.83 21.77
N PHE A 515 -8.85 -8.74 20.87
CA PHE A 515 -9.62 -9.98 20.68
C PHE A 515 -9.63 -10.90 21.89
N THR A 516 -8.53 -10.97 22.65
CA THR A 516 -8.47 -11.73 23.90
C THR A 516 -9.48 -11.19 24.93
N LYS A 517 -9.60 -9.85 25.04
CA LYS A 517 -10.61 -9.20 25.89
C LYS A 517 -12.04 -9.56 25.45
N HIS A 518 -12.33 -9.49 24.15
CA HIS A 518 -13.67 -9.81 23.65
C HIS A 518 -14.04 -11.29 23.81
N MET A 519 -13.09 -12.20 23.61
CA MET A 519 -13.29 -13.63 23.79
C MET A 519 -13.63 -13.97 25.26
N LYS A 520 -12.90 -13.39 26.22
CA LYS A 520 -13.16 -13.56 27.66
C LYS A 520 -14.55 -13.08 28.07
N ASN A 521 -15.05 -12.01 27.44
CA ASN A 521 -16.38 -11.49 27.75
C ASN A 521 -17.51 -12.29 27.08
N ALA A 522 -17.23 -13.04 26.01
CA ALA A 522 -18.22 -13.78 25.24
C ALA A 522 -18.42 -15.23 25.71
N SER A 523 -17.40 -15.88 26.26
CA SER A 523 -17.49 -17.27 26.74
C SER A 523 -17.54 -17.35 28.26
N VAL A 524 -18.54 -18.09 28.77
CA VAL A 524 -18.66 -18.44 30.20
C VAL A 524 -17.81 -19.67 30.57
N SER A 525 -17.25 -20.38 29.59
CA SER A 525 -16.71 -21.75 29.79
C SER A 525 -15.29 -22.01 29.27
N THR A 526 -14.71 -21.10 28.49
CA THR A 526 -13.38 -21.28 27.88
C THR A 526 -12.59 -19.98 27.86
N GLU A 527 -11.58 -19.89 28.72
CA GLU A 527 -10.57 -18.82 28.70
C GLU A 527 -9.57 -19.05 27.56
N LEU A 528 -10.00 -18.86 26.31
CA LEU A 528 -9.09 -18.89 25.17
C LEU A 528 -8.28 -17.59 25.11
N ASP A 529 -6.96 -17.71 25.20
CA ASP A 529 -6.03 -16.61 24.98
C ASP A 529 -5.70 -16.50 23.48
N ILE A 530 -6.38 -15.57 22.80
CA ILE A 530 -6.21 -15.33 21.35
C ILE A 530 -4.77 -14.94 21.05
N LYS A 531 -4.10 -14.21 21.93
CA LYS A 531 -2.69 -13.84 21.74
C LYS A 531 -1.78 -15.05 21.65
N THR A 532 -1.95 -16.02 22.55
CA THR A 532 -1.15 -17.25 22.54
C THR A 532 -1.36 -18.04 21.26
N ILE A 533 -2.61 -18.16 20.78
CA ILE A 533 -2.93 -18.88 19.55
C ILE A 533 -2.40 -18.13 18.32
N MET A 534 -2.71 -16.85 18.18
CA MET A 534 -2.40 -16.11 16.96
C MET A 534 -0.92 -15.79 16.80
N ASN A 535 -0.16 -15.71 17.90
CA ASN A 535 1.30 -15.58 17.80
C ASN A 535 1.96 -16.80 17.13
N THR A 536 1.39 -18.01 17.24
CA THR A 536 1.93 -19.16 16.49
C THR A 536 1.72 -19.01 14.98
N TRP A 537 0.68 -18.29 14.57
CA TRP A 537 0.36 -18.07 13.16
C TRP A 537 1.09 -16.88 12.54
N THR A 538 1.42 -15.85 13.34
CA THR A 538 2.10 -14.65 12.84
C THR A 538 3.62 -14.70 12.98
N GLN A 539 4.14 -15.33 14.04
CA GLN A 539 5.58 -15.36 14.33
C GLN A 539 6.25 -16.65 13.86
N GLN A 540 5.50 -17.55 13.20
CA GLN A 540 6.05 -18.72 12.52
C GLN A 540 5.67 -18.71 11.03
N MET A 541 6.65 -18.97 10.18
CA MET A 541 6.38 -19.30 8.78
C MET A 541 5.71 -20.67 8.66
N GLY A 542 5.14 -20.99 7.51
CA GLY A 542 4.49 -22.26 7.26
C GLY A 542 3.16 -22.44 7.98
N PHE A 543 2.60 -23.63 7.80
CA PHE A 543 1.32 -24.05 8.35
C PHE A 543 1.37 -25.55 8.71
N PRO A 544 0.49 -26.03 9.60
CA PRO A 544 0.45 -27.42 10.01
C PRO A 544 -0.28 -28.30 8.99
N LEU A 545 0.28 -29.48 8.72
CA LEU A 545 -0.46 -30.64 8.23
C LEU A 545 -1.09 -31.35 9.42
N VAL A 546 -2.41 -31.44 9.46
CA VAL A 546 -3.14 -32.20 10.47
C VAL A 546 -3.48 -33.59 9.92
N ASN A 547 -2.97 -34.63 10.57
CA ASN A 547 -3.26 -36.02 10.25
C ASN A 547 -4.28 -36.58 11.25
N ILE A 548 -5.42 -37.05 10.72
CA ILE A 548 -6.52 -37.62 11.50
C ILE A 548 -6.56 -39.13 11.27
N ILE A 549 -6.38 -39.91 12.32
CA ILE A 549 -6.47 -41.37 12.31
C ILE A 549 -7.68 -41.78 13.13
N ARG A 550 -8.56 -42.59 12.54
CA ARG A 550 -9.71 -43.18 13.24
C ARG A 550 -9.46 -44.66 13.48
N ASP A 551 -9.47 -45.06 14.75
CA ASP A 551 -9.40 -46.45 15.20
C ASP A 551 -10.66 -46.76 16.03
N GLY A 552 -11.63 -47.42 15.40
CA GLY A 552 -12.98 -47.58 15.95
C GLY A 552 -13.66 -46.24 16.26
N ASP A 553 -13.93 -46.02 17.54
CA ASP A 553 -14.52 -44.78 18.08
C ASP A 553 -13.47 -43.75 18.53
N THR A 554 -12.18 -44.11 18.53
CA THR A 554 -11.10 -43.19 18.89
C THR A 554 -10.64 -42.43 17.66
N ILE A 555 -10.67 -41.10 17.74
CA ILE A 555 -10.13 -40.20 16.72
C ILE A 555 -8.86 -39.54 17.28
N THR A 556 -7.72 -39.82 16.67
CA THR A 556 -6.43 -39.22 17.04
C THR A 556 -6.03 -38.19 16.00
N ALA A 557 -5.76 -36.96 16.45
CA ALA A 557 -5.22 -35.89 15.64
C ALA A 557 -3.74 -35.65 15.97
N THR A 558 -2.89 -35.61 14.95
CA THR A 558 -1.47 -35.24 15.05
C THR A 558 -1.19 -34.10 14.10
N GLN A 559 -0.23 -33.23 14.42
CA GLN A 559 0.19 -32.14 13.53
C GLN A 559 1.69 -32.18 13.30
N LYS A 560 2.13 -31.62 12.17
CA LYS A 560 3.52 -31.28 11.85
C LYS A 560 3.55 -30.16 10.82
N ARG A 561 4.62 -29.38 10.73
CA ARG A 561 4.80 -28.41 9.63
C ARG A 561 4.72 -29.09 8.25
N PHE A 562 3.92 -28.53 7.34
CA PHE A 562 3.86 -28.97 5.95
C PHE A 562 4.97 -28.34 5.10
N LEU A 563 5.57 -29.12 4.20
CA LEU A 563 6.55 -28.68 3.21
C LEU A 563 6.31 -29.40 1.88
N THR A 564 6.28 -28.68 0.75
CA THR A 564 6.06 -29.26 -0.59
C THR A 564 7.23 -30.11 -1.09
N SER A 565 8.45 -29.71 -0.74
CA SER A 565 9.67 -30.49 -0.98
C SER A 565 10.52 -30.49 0.28
N PRO A 566 10.47 -31.56 1.10
CA PRO A 566 11.51 -31.78 2.09
C PRO A 566 12.81 -32.02 1.30
N ARG A 567 13.64 -30.98 1.10
CA ARG A 567 14.92 -31.10 0.40
C ARG A 567 15.81 -32.12 1.10
N ASP A 568 15.87 -33.35 0.59
CA ASP A 568 16.71 -34.47 1.07
C ASP A 568 16.59 -34.74 2.59
N ASP A 569 17.16 -35.84 3.08
CA ASP A 569 17.28 -36.15 4.53
C ASP A 569 18.10 -35.10 5.34
N ARG A 570 18.34 -33.90 4.78
CA ARG A 570 19.12 -32.80 5.34
C ARG A 570 18.30 -31.55 5.67
N THR A 571 17.05 -31.42 5.23
CA THR A 571 16.21 -30.29 5.68
C THR A 571 15.70 -30.57 7.08
N ASN A 572 16.36 -29.95 8.06
CA ASN A 572 15.89 -29.99 9.43
C ASN A 572 14.56 -29.23 9.52
N ILE A 573 13.45 -29.95 9.68
CA ILE A 573 12.07 -29.39 9.77
C ILE A 573 11.95 -28.39 10.94
N SER A 574 12.87 -28.47 11.92
CA SER A 574 13.00 -27.50 13.01
C SER A 574 13.72 -26.18 12.64
N GLN A 575 14.05 -25.99 11.36
CA GLN A 575 14.65 -24.75 10.84
C GLN A 575 13.71 -23.95 9.90
N PRO A 576 13.79 -22.59 9.96
CA PRO A 576 14.53 -21.82 10.97
C PRO A 576 13.94 -22.04 12.37
N LYS A 577 14.64 -21.65 13.44
CA LYS A 577 14.13 -21.85 14.80
C LYS A 577 12.95 -20.93 15.05
N SER A 578 11.92 -21.43 15.70
CA SER A 578 10.78 -20.64 16.19
C SER A 578 10.69 -20.74 17.71
N PRO A 579 10.27 -19.68 18.41
CA PRO A 579 10.00 -19.75 19.85
C PRO A 579 8.87 -20.75 20.20
N PHE A 580 8.08 -21.19 19.22
CA PHE A 580 6.98 -22.15 19.36
C PHE A 580 7.33 -23.55 18.82
N ASN A 581 8.59 -23.80 18.43
CA ASN A 581 9.13 -25.11 18.08
C ASN A 581 8.41 -25.89 16.95
N TYR A 582 7.78 -25.22 15.97
CA TYR A 582 7.15 -25.83 14.77
C TYR A 582 6.54 -27.23 15.04
N LYS A 583 5.54 -27.25 15.94
CA LYS A 583 4.94 -28.50 16.43
C LYS A 583 4.37 -29.38 15.33
#